data_AF-A5BSC3-F1
#
_entry.id   AF-A5BSC3-F1
#
_cell.length_a   1.000
_cell.length_b   1.000
_cell.length_c   1.000
_cell.angle_alpha   90.00
_cell.angle_beta   90.00
_cell.angle_gamma   90.00
#
_symmetry.space_group_name_H-M   'P 1'
#
loop_
_entity.id
_entity.type
_entity.pdbx_description
1 polymer ?
#
loop_
_entity_poly.entity_id
_entity_poly.type
_entity_poly.pdbx_seq_one_letter_code
_entity_poly.pdbx_strand_id
1 'polypeptide(L)'
;MAMEARQIIVFDIFAGHCCLGCFQGDTLDDRLLVNLSIKKCVPCNSNDIRPMTEQAANELIPKVPGWNLVNETDTLKLNRSWKVKSFTKGLELFQAVADVAEAEGHHPDLHLVGWNNVKIEIWTHAVGGLTENDFILAAKINGLDLQRLLRRKAAT
;
A
#
# COMPACT_ATOMS: atom_id res chain seq x y z
N MET A 1 26.89 48.36 52.46
CA MET A 1 27.29 48.82 51.11
C MET A 1 26.16 48.40 50.19
N ALA A 2 25.16 49.29 50.00
CA ALA A 2 25.07 50.28 48.91
C ALA A 2 24.64 49.59 47.59
N MET A 3 23.38 49.78 47.17
CA MET A 3 22.90 50.70 46.11
C MET A 3 22.94 50.02 44.73
N GLU A 4 21.78 49.86 44.06
CA GLU A 4 21.33 50.58 42.84
C GLU A 4 22.19 50.27 41.59
N ALA A 5 21.76 50.29 40.33
CA ALA A 5 20.67 50.96 39.64
C ALA A 5 20.43 50.26 38.28
N ARG A 6 19.35 50.69 37.61
CA ARG A 6 18.97 50.44 36.22
C ARG A 6 19.90 51.16 35.21
N GLN A 7 19.99 50.68 33.95
CA GLN A 7 19.74 51.40 32.66
C GLN A 7 20.21 50.49 31.50
N ILE A 8 19.42 50.07 30.50
CA ILE A 8 18.86 50.70 29.28
C ILE A 8 19.91 51.31 28.31
N ILE A 9 19.70 51.02 27.00
CA ILE A 9 20.05 51.73 25.74
C ILE A 9 21.54 51.77 25.34
N VAL A 10 21.98 51.70 24.06
CA VAL A 10 21.46 52.07 22.72
C VAL A 10 22.31 51.30 21.66
N PHE A 11 21.73 50.76 20.57
CA PHE A 11 21.75 51.30 19.19
C PHE A 11 23.09 51.83 18.64
N ASP A 12 23.56 51.21 17.54
CA ASP A 12 24.01 51.79 16.26
C ASP A 12 25.15 50.96 15.60
N ILE A 13 25.34 50.87 14.28
CA ILE A 13 24.54 51.02 13.04
C ILE A 13 25.53 50.63 11.91
N PHE A 14 25.06 49.89 10.89
CA PHE A 14 25.60 49.75 9.52
C PHE A 14 26.97 49.03 9.32
N ALA A 15 27.21 48.25 8.26
CA ALA A 15 26.63 48.16 6.93
C ALA A 15 26.85 46.76 6.31
N GLY A 16 25.98 46.33 5.38
CA GLY A 16 26.43 45.38 4.34
C GLY A 16 25.38 44.49 3.66
N HIS A 17 24.76 45.03 2.63
CA HIS A 17 24.22 44.34 1.44
C HIS A 17 22.88 43.60 1.49
N CYS A 18 21.92 44.27 0.85
CA CYS A 18 20.66 43.79 0.31
C CYS A 18 20.89 42.79 -0.84
N CYS A 19 20.19 41.66 -0.84
CA CYS A 19 19.61 41.10 -2.05
C CYS A 19 18.44 40.18 -1.69
N LEU A 20 17.41 40.29 -2.53
CA LEU A 20 16.05 39.83 -2.38
C LEU A 20 15.91 38.31 -2.27
N GLY A 21 14.74 37.92 -1.75
CA GLY A 21 14.29 36.54 -1.64
C GLY A 21 14.46 35.72 -2.90
N CYS A 22 14.76 34.45 -2.67
CA CYS A 22 14.10 33.30 -3.28
C CYS A 22 14.52 32.12 -2.42
N PHE A 23 13.58 31.65 -1.60
CA PHE A 23 13.60 30.34 -0.95
C PHE A 23 13.96 29.33 -2.05
N GLN A 24 15.16 28.76 -2.00
CA GLN A 24 15.60 27.81 -3.01
C GLN A 24 14.76 26.55 -2.86
N GLY A 25 13.76 26.49 -3.74
CA GLY A 25 13.25 25.31 -4.42
C GLY A 25 13.16 24.06 -3.58
N ASP A 26 11.92 23.75 -3.20
CA ASP A 26 11.45 22.38 -3.05
C ASP A 26 12.07 21.49 -4.13
N THR A 27 13.07 20.69 -3.76
CA THR A 27 13.22 19.41 -4.43
C THR A 27 12.07 18.57 -3.90
N LEU A 28 10.91 18.72 -4.55
CA LEU A 28 9.90 17.68 -4.56
C LEU A 28 10.64 16.42 -4.98
N ASP A 29 10.94 15.60 -3.98
CA ASP A 29 11.53 14.28 -4.14
C ASP A 29 10.76 13.58 -5.28
N ASP A 30 11.51 13.02 -6.22
CA ASP A 30 11.07 12.30 -7.43
C ASP A 30 10.35 10.97 -7.07
N ARG A 31 9.78 10.92 -5.86
CA ARG A 31 9.04 9.87 -5.18
C ARG A 31 7.71 10.43 -4.69
N LEU A 32 6.90 10.93 -5.62
CA LEU A 32 5.46 10.77 -5.52
C LEU A 32 5.21 9.26 -5.38
N LEU A 33 5.23 8.77 -4.14
CA LEU A 33 4.91 7.41 -3.76
C LEU A 33 3.53 7.16 -4.34
N VAL A 34 3.49 6.49 -5.49
CA VAL A 34 2.26 6.04 -6.11
C VAL A 34 1.62 5.10 -5.12
N ASN A 35 0.74 5.65 -4.30
CA ASN A 35 0.05 4.90 -3.28
C ASN A 35 -1.02 4.08 -4.00
N LEU A 36 -0.74 2.79 -4.19
CA LEU A 36 -1.64 1.89 -4.88
C LEU A 36 -3.02 1.80 -4.19
N SER A 37 -3.09 2.03 -2.87
CA SER A 37 -4.36 1.95 -2.13
C SER A 37 -5.36 3.06 -2.48
N ILE A 38 -4.88 4.21 -2.96
CA ILE A 38 -5.74 5.35 -3.36
C ILE A 38 -6.14 5.31 -4.84
N LYS A 39 -5.49 4.46 -5.65
CA LYS A 39 -5.88 4.26 -7.05
C LYS A 39 -7.22 3.52 -7.15
N LYS A 40 -7.83 3.62 -8.32
CA LYS A 40 -9.04 2.86 -8.69
C LYS A 40 -8.70 1.88 -9.81
N CYS A 41 -9.26 0.68 -9.72
CA CYS A 41 -9.14 -0.31 -10.79
C CYS A 41 -9.83 0.19 -12.06
N VAL A 42 -9.27 -0.19 -13.21
CA VAL A 42 -9.86 0.07 -14.53
C VAL A 42 -10.57 -1.20 -15.01
N PRO A 43 -11.74 -1.14 -15.67
CA PRO A 43 -12.41 -2.33 -16.17
C PRO A 43 -11.51 -3.21 -17.05
N CYS A 44 -11.42 -4.50 -16.70
CA CYS A 44 -10.53 -5.49 -17.33
C CYS A 44 -10.97 -5.96 -18.73
N ASN A 45 -12.10 -5.46 -19.25
CA ASN A 45 -12.66 -5.84 -20.55
C ASN A 45 -12.21 -4.94 -21.71
N SER A 46 -11.28 -4.02 -21.47
CA SER A 46 -10.72 -3.21 -22.54
C SER A 46 -9.70 -4.04 -23.34
N ASN A 47 -9.83 -4.02 -24.67
CA ASN A 47 -8.95 -4.75 -25.60
C ASN A 47 -7.47 -4.31 -25.52
N ASP A 48 -7.19 -3.25 -24.77
CA ASP A 48 -5.87 -2.64 -24.66
C ASP A 48 -5.08 -3.11 -23.42
N ILE A 49 -5.70 -3.83 -22.48
CA ILE A 49 -5.01 -4.33 -21.30
C ILE A 49 -4.25 -5.60 -21.65
N ARG A 50 -2.94 -5.58 -21.38
CA ARG A 50 -2.04 -6.73 -21.54
C ARG A 50 -1.50 -7.15 -20.18
N PRO A 51 -1.19 -8.44 -19.99
CA PRO A 51 -0.49 -8.87 -18.79
C PRO A 51 0.87 -8.17 -18.71
N MET A 52 1.25 -7.74 -17.52
CA MET A 52 2.55 -7.12 -17.28
C MET A 52 3.67 -8.17 -17.32
N THR A 53 4.89 -7.70 -17.53
CA THR A 53 6.08 -8.55 -17.46
C THR A 53 6.43 -8.89 -16.01
N GLU A 54 7.18 -9.97 -15.82
CA GLU A 54 7.71 -10.34 -14.50
C GLU A 54 8.58 -9.22 -13.89
N GLN A 55 9.35 -8.52 -14.72
CA GLN A 55 10.14 -7.37 -14.27
C GLN A 55 9.26 -6.25 -13.71
N ALA A 56 8.20 -5.87 -14.41
CA ALA A 56 7.26 -4.84 -13.94
C ALA A 56 6.54 -5.28 -12.65
N ALA A 57 6.18 -6.56 -12.53
CA ALA A 57 5.59 -7.11 -11.31
C ALA A 57 6.56 -7.02 -10.11
N ASN A 58 7.85 -7.30 -10.33
CA ASN A 58 8.89 -7.18 -9.31
C ASN A 58 9.14 -5.73 -8.86
N GLU A 59 8.87 -4.73 -9.70
CA GLU A 59 8.93 -3.31 -9.31
C GLU A 59 7.76 -2.91 -8.39
N LEU A 60 6.62 -3.59 -8.49
CA LEU A 60 5.42 -3.31 -7.71
C LEU A 60 5.31 -4.14 -6.43
N ILE A 61 5.95 -5.33 -6.35
CA ILE A 61 5.87 -6.19 -5.17
C ILE A 61 6.26 -5.50 -3.84
N PRO A 62 7.27 -4.59 -3.77
CA PRO A 62 7.61 -3.92 -2.52
C PRO A 62 6.50 -2.98 -2.02
N LYS A 63 5.57 -2.57 -2.90
CA LYS A 63 4.44 -1.69 -2.56
C LYS A 63 3.26 -2.44 -1.91
N VAL A 64 3.28 -3.77 -1.92
CA VAL A 64 2.22 -4.64 -1.36
C VAL A 64 2.81 -5.63 -0.35
N PRO A 65 3.34 -5.15 0.79
CA PRO A 65 4.06 -6.00 1.74
C PRO A 65 3.20 -7.18 2.23
N GLY A 66 3.83 -8.36 2.28
CA GLY A 66 3.21 -9.62 2.71
C GLY A 66 2.53 -10.42 1.59
N TRP A 67 2.40 -9.86 0.39
CA TRP A 67 2.04 -10.61 -0.81
C TRP A 67 3.28 -11.24 -1.43
N ASN A 68 3.11 -12.43 -2.04
CA ASN A 68 4.15 -13.08 -2.81
C ASN A 68 3.77 -13.09 -4.29
N LEU A 69 4.75 -12.85 -5.14
CA LEU A 69 4.65 -13.09 -6.58
C LEU A 69 4.89 -14.58 -6.83
N VAL A 70 3.96 -15.26 -7.48
CA VAL A 70 4.09 -16.66 -7.87
C VAL A 70 3.83 -16.84 -9.35
N ASN A 71 4.56 -17.77 -9.97
CA ASN A 71 4.29 -18.23 -11.32
C ASN A 71 3.70 -19.64 -11.23
N GLU A 72 2.42 -19.77 -11.59
CA GLU A 72 1.71 -21.04 -11.60
C GLU A 72 1.16 -21.26 -13.00
N THR A 73 1.49 -22.40 -13.61
CA THR A 73 1.03 -22.76 -14.98
C THR A 73 1.29 -21.63 -15.99
N ASP A 74 2.51 -21.09 -15.99
CA ASP A 74 2.95 -19.97 -16.85
C ASP A 74 2.15 -18.67 -16.69
N THR A 75 1.44 -18.53 -15.57
CA THR A 75 0.66 -17.34 -15.21
C THR A 75 1.20 -16.73 -13.93
N LEU A 76 1.61 -15.46 -14.00
CA LEU A 76 1.97 -14.70 -12.81
C LEU A 76 0.71 -14.35 -12.00
N LYS A 77 0.80 -14.51 -10.67
CA LYS A 77 -0.26 -14.21 -9.72
C LYS A 77 0.31 -13.64 -8.42
N LEU A 78 -0.51 -12.91 -7.68
CA LEU A 78 -0.22 -12.52 -6.31
C LEU A 78 -0.90 -13.48 -5.34
N ASN A 79 -0.19 -13.91 -4.30
CA ASN A 79 -0.80 -14.69 -3.23
C ASN A 79 -0.52 -14.09 -1.85
N ARG A 80 -1.46 -14.32 -0.92
CA ARG A 80 -1.24 -14.08 0.50
C ARG A 80 -2.07 -15.02 1.34
N SER A 81 -1.54 -15.44 2.48
CA SER A 81 -2.22 -16.37 3.38
C SER A 81 -2.24 -15.90 4.83
N TRP A 82 -3.33 -16.22 5.51
CA TRP A 82 -3.58 -15.91 6.91
C TRP A 82 -4.14 -17.12 7.64
N LYS A 83 -3.65 -17.36 8.86
CA LYS A 83 -4.23 -18.34 9.78
C LYS A 83 -5.25 -17.64 10.68
N VAL A 84 -6.51 -18.03 10.60
CA VAL A 84 -7.61 -17.45 11.40
C VAL A 84 -7.88 -18.25 12.67
N LYS A 85 -8.59 -17.63 13.63
CA LYS A 85 -8.91 -18.25 14.93
C LYS A 85 -9.95 -19.37 14.82
N SER A 86 -10.91 -19.23 13.91
CA SER A 86 -12.00 -20.20 13.68
C SER A 86 -12.46 -20.15 12.22
N PHE A 87 -13.25 -21.14 11.81
CA PHE A 87 -13.89 -21.18 10.50
C PHE A 87 -14.72 -19.91 10.22
N THR A 88 -15.54 -19.48 11.18
CA THR A 88 -16.36 -18.27 11.06
C THR A 88 -15.53 -16.99 10.90
N LYS A 89 -14.33 -16.92 11.53
CA LYS A 89 -13.40 -15.81 11.32
C LYS A 89 -12.76 -15.82 9.93
N GLY A 90 -12.68 -16.99 9.29
CA GLY A 90 -12.32 -17.10 7.87
C GLY A 90 -13.38 -16.46 6.97
N LEU A 91 -14.65 -16.75 7.24
CA LEU A 91 -15.78 -16.14 6.50
C LEU A 91 -15.85 -14.62 6.72
N GLU A 92 -15.64 -14.14 7.94
CA GLU A 92 -15.55 -12.69 8.22
C GLU A 92 -14.41 -12.01 7.45
N LEU A 93 -13.26 -12.68 7.29
CA LEU A 93 -12.15 -12.17 6.50
C LEU A 93 -12.53 -12.10 5.02
N PHE A 94 -13.17 -13.14 4.48
CA PHE A 94 -13.66 -13.13 3.10
C PHE A 94 -14.67 -12.03 2.84
N GLN A 95 -15.60 -11.78 3.76
CA GLN A 95 -16.55 -10.69 3.59
C GLN A 95 -15.84 -9.35 3.49
N ALA A 96 -14.87 -9.07 4.37
CA ALA A 96 -14.11 -7.83 4.33
C ALA A 96 -13.32 -7.65 3.02
N VAL A 97 -12.82 -8.74 2.44
CA VAL A 97 -12.14 -8.72 1.14
C VAL A 97 -13.13 -8.55 0.00
N ALA A 98 -14.28 -9.21 0.07
CA ALA A 98 -15.35 -9.10 -0.93
C ALA A 98 -15.86 -7.65 -1.03
N ASP A 99 -16.06 -6.98 0.10
CA ASP A 99 -16.48 -5.58 0.12
C ASP A 99 -15.50 -4.65 -0.63
N VAL A 100 -14.19 -4.92 -0.50
CA VAL A 100 -13.14 -4.20 -1.24
C VAL A 100 -13.16 -4.57 -2.73
N ALA A 101 -13.30 -5.86 -3.05
CA ALA A 101 -13.32 -6.36 -4.42
C ALA A 101 -14.49 -5.77 -5.22
N GLU A 102 -15.70 -5.76 -4.64
CA GLU A 102 -16.90 -5.18 -5.23
C GLU A 102 -16.75 -3.67 -5.44
N ALA A 103 -16.18 -2.95 -4.46
CA ALA A 103 -15.94 -1.50 -4.58
C ALA A 103 -14.91 -1.12 -5.66
N GLU A 104 -14.07 -2.07 -6.07
CA GLU A 104 -13.10 -1.91 -7.15
C GLU A 104 -13.53 -2.58 -8.47
N GLY A 105 -14.59 -3.41 -8.46
CA GLY A 105 -14.99 -4.22 -9.61
C GLY A 105 -13.91 -5.20 -10.07
N HIS A 106 -13.04 -5.66 -9.15
CA HIS A 106 -11.95 -6.58 -9.43
C HIS A 106 -11.92 -7.67 -8.37
N HIS A 107 -12.08 -8.93 -8.78
CA HIS A 107 -12.41 -10.02 -7.87
C HIS A 107 -11.22 -10.98 -7.71
N PRO A 108 -10.79 -11.25 -6.48
CA PRO A 108 -9.74 -12.22 -6.21
C PRO A 108 -10.33 -13.64 -6.05
N ASP A 109 -9.48 -14.65 -6.19
CA ASP A 109 -9.83 -16.03 -5.86
C ASP A 109 -9.65 -16.24 -4.34
N LEU A 110 -10.72 -16.72 -3.68
CA LEU A 110 -10.79 -16.90 -2.23
C LEU A 110 -10.77 -18.38 -1.86
N HIS A 111 -9.77 -18.81 -1.08
CA HIS A 111 -9.61 -20.21 -0.70
C HIS A 111 -9.54 -20.39 0.81
N LEU A 112 -10.41 -21.25 1.37
CA LEU A 112 -10.35 -21.66 2.77
C LEU A 112 -9.81 -23.08 2.87
N VAL A 113 -8.50 -23.21 3.13
CA VAL A 113 -7.79 -24.49 3.17
C VAL A 113 -7.70 -24.99 4.60
N GLY A 114 -8.09 -26.24 4.83
CA GLY A 114 -7.99 -26.89 6.15
C GLY A 114 -8.65 -26.07 7.26
N TRP A 115 -9.87 -25.57 7.00
CA TRP A 115 -10.78 -24.81 7.89
C TRP A 115 -10.29 -23.47 8.47
N ASN A 116 -8.98 -23.19 8.50
CA ASN A 116 -8.43 -21.97 9.11
C ASN A 116 -7.35 -21.25 8.30
N ASN A 117 -6.97 -21.76 7.13
CA ASN A 117 -6.02 -21.06 6.27
C ASN A 117 -6.78 -20.33 5.19
N VAL A 118 -6.91 -19.02 5.35
CA VAL A 118 -7.41 -18.16 4.29
C VAL A 118 -6.25 -17.86 3.35
N LYS A 119 -6.34 -18.32 2.10
CA LYS A 119 -5.45 -17.93 1.00
C LYS A 119 -6.25 -17.06 0.05
N ILE A 120 -5.70 -15.90 -0.29
CA ILE A 120 -6.20 -15.03 -1.35
C ILE A 120 -5.21 -15.10 -2.50
N GLU A 121 -5.72 -15.25 -3.70
CA GLU A 121 -4.97 -15.21 -4.94
C GLU A 121 -5.56 -14.14 -5.86
N ILE A 122 -4.71 -13.30 -6.45
CA ILE A 122 -5.14 -12.17 -7.28
C ILE A 122 -4.40 -12.22 -8.60
N TRP A 123 -5.17 -12.22 -9.69
CA TRP A 123 -4.69 -12.06 -11.05
C TRP A 123 -5.87 -11.68 -11.96
N THR A 124 -5.57 -11.15 -13.13
CA THR A 124 -6.59 -10.71 -14.08
C THR A 124 -6.89 -11.82 -15.08
N HIS A 125 -7.94 -12.62 -14.79
CA HIS A 125 -8.41 -13.75 -15.61
C HIS A 125 -8.56 -13.41 -17.10
N ALA A 126 -9.13 -12.24 -17.40
CA ALA A 126 -9.44 -11.82 -18.77
C ALA A 126 -8.20 -11.65 -19.67
N VAL A 127 -7.02 -11.41 -19.09
CA VAL A 127 -5.78 -11.16 -19.85
C VAL A 127 -4.70 -12.22 -19.61
N GLY A 128 -5.00 -13.27 -18.83
CA GLY A 128 -4.07 -14.37 -18.59
C GLY A 128 -2.85 -13.99 -17.74
N GLY A 129 -2.95 -13.02 -16.83
CA GLY A 129 -1.82 -12.62 -15.99
C GLY A 129 -2.07 -11.40 -15.11
N LEU A 130 -0.99 -10.80 -14.61
CA LEU A 130 -1.06 -9.64 -13.73
C LEU A 130 -1.27 -8.32 -14.49
N THR A 131 -2.03 -7.42 -13.88
CA THR A 131 -2.22 -6.02 -14.27
C THR A 131 -2.04 -5.12 -13.06
N GLU A 132 -1.98 -3.80 -13.25
CA GLU A 132 -1.85 -2.88 -12.11
C GLU A 132 -3.03 -3.02 -11.12
N ASN A 133 -4.22 -3.39 -11.60
CA ASN A 133 -5.40 -3.62 -10.77
C ASN A 133 -5.16 -4.67 -9.68
N ASP A 134 -4.38 -5.71 -9.99
CA ASP A 134 -4.08 -6.78 -9.04
C ASP A 134 -3.28 -6.23 -7.84
N PHE A 135 -2.35 -5.30 -8.10
CA PHE A 135 -1.56 -4.62 -7.07
C PHE A 135 -2.36 -3.55 -6.32
N ILE A 136 -3.29 -2.86 -7.00
CA ILE A 136 -4.23 -1.91 -6.37
C ILE A 136 -5.11 -2.65 -5.35
N LEU A 137 -5.71 -3.76 -5.76
CA LEU A 137 -6.55 -4.58 -4.89
C LEU A 137 -5.76 -5.16 -3.71
N ALA A 138 -4.56 -5.69 -3.96
CA ALA A 138 -3.65 -6.18 -2.92
C ALA A 138 -3.30 -5.09 -1.89
N ALA A 139 -3.03 -3.86 -2.36
CA ALA A 139 -2.73 -2.72 -1.48
C ALA A 139 -3.94 -2.30 -0.63
N LYS A 140 -5.15 -2.34 -1.17
CA LYS A 140 -6.39 -2.05 -0.41
C LYS A 140 -6.68 -3.12 0.63
N ILE A 141 -6.48 -4.40 0.30
CA ILE A 141 -6.61 -5.51 1.25
C ILE A 141 -5.60 -5.36 2.40
N ASN A 142 -4.38 -4.85 2.13
CA ASN A 142 -3.41 -4.56 3.18
C ASN A 142 -3.90 -3.52 4.20
N GLY A 143 -4.81 -2.62 3.79
CA GLY A 143 -5.40 -1.61 4.66
C GLY A 143 -6.47 -2.14 5.62
N LEU A 144 -6.91 -3.40 5.48
CA LEU A 144 -7.91 -4.00 6.36
C LEU A 144 -7.33 -4.32 7.75
N ASP A 145 -8.06 -3.93 8.81
CA ASP A 145 -7.73 -4.40 10.16
C ASP A 145 -8.21 -5.84 10.38
N LEU A 146 -7.32 -6.79 10.12
CA LEU A 146 -7.59 -8.21 10.26
C LEU A 146 -7.19 -8.77 11.62
N GLN A 147 -6.54 -7.99 12.51
CA GLN A 147 -5.88 -8.51 13.72
C GLN A 147 -6.83 -9.30 14.64
N ARG A 148 -8.09 -8.85 14.73
CA ARG A 148 -9.12 -9.54 15.52
C ARG A 148 -9.47 -10.94 15.00
N LEU A 149 -9.26 -11.20 13.71
CA LEU A 149 -9.59 -12.45 13.01
C LEU A 149 -8.46 -13.48 13.07
N LEU A 150 -7.21 -13.01 13.13
CA LEU A 150 -6.02 -13.83 13.00
C LEU A 150 -5.68 -14.61 14.26
N ARG A 151 -5.24 -15.85 14.08
CA ARG A 151 -4.61 -16.63 15.15
C ARG A 151 -3.31 -15.93 15.53
N ARG A 152 -3.13 -15.59 16.81
CA ARG A 152 -1.86 -15.07 17.31
C ARG A 152 -0.79 -16.13 17.08
N LYS A 153 0.35 -15.75 16.51
CA LYS A 153 1.54 -16.59 16.60
C LYS A 153 1.91 -16.66 18.08
N ALA A 154 2.13 -17.86 18.61
CA ALA A 154 2.74 -17.98 19.92
C ALA A 154 4.09 -17.25 19.86
N ALA A 155 4.37 -16.40 20.85
CA ALA A 155 5.72 -15.86 21.00
C ALA A 155 6.61 -17.06 21.34
N THR A 156 7.54 -17.38 20.44
CA THR A 156 8.59 -18.37 20.67
C THR A 156 9.79 -17.67 21.29
#